data_AF-A0A2G9RFJ6-F1
#
_entry.id   AF-A0A2G9RFJ6-F1
#
_cell.length_a   1.000
_cell.length_b   1.000
_cell.length_c   1.000
_cell.angle_alpha   90.00
_cell.angle_beta   90.00
_cell.angle_gamma   90.00
#
_symmetry.space_group_name_H-M   'P 1'
#
loop_
_entity.id
_entity.type
_entity.pdbx_description
1 polymer ?
#
loop_
_entity_poly.entity_id
_entity_poly.type
_entity_poly.pdbx_seq_one_letter_code
_entity_poly.pdbx_strand_id
1 'polypeptide(L)' 'MAFIEMVEMVSILRREDYNGKKGSYTRLNMRKDKIMSSVVTALEAKFGTKRSKEQLRKRWSDIKSREQEQYW' A
#
# COMPACT_ATOMS: atom_id res chain seq x y z
N MET A 1 -11.76 -1.42 -5.60
CA MET A 1 -11.47 -2.29 -4.45
C MET A 1 -12.58 -2.10 -3.44
N ALA A 2 -13.04 -3.20 -2.86
CA ALA A 2 -13.96 -3.19 -1.73
C ALA A 2 -13.30 -2.55 -0.49
N PHE A 3 -14.11 -2.04 0.43
CA PHE A 3 -13.62 -1.41 1.65
C PHE A 3 -12.72 -2.34 2.48
N ILE A 4 -13.11 -3.62 2.60
CA ILE A 4 -12.37 -4.62 3.38
C ILE A 4 -10.99 -4.91 2.75
N GLU A 5 -10.90 -5.03 1.41
CA GLU A 5 -9.61 -5.17 0.70
C GLU A 5 -8.71 -3.94 0.95
N MET A 6 -9.30 -2.74 0.97
CA MET A 6 -8.58 -1.49 1.15
C MET A 6 -8.02 -1.36 2.58
N VAL A 7 -8.79 -1.75 3.59
CA VAL A 7 -8.32 -1.77 4.99
C VAL A 7 -7.15 -2.74 5.16
N GLU A 8 -7.21 -3.92 4.55
CA GLU A 8 -6.10 -4.89 4.58
C GLU A 8 -4.84 -4.36 3.90
N MET A 9 -5.00 -3.72 2.74
CA MET A 9 -3.87 -3.09 2.06
C MET A 9 -3.22 -2.01 2.93
N VAL A 10 -4.01 -1.10 3.50
CA VAL A 10 -3.49 0.02 4.30
C VAL A 10 -2.81 -0.49 5.57
N SER A 11 -3.31 -1.58 6.18
CA SER A 11 -2.70 -2.17 7.37
C SER A 11 -1.29 -2.72 7.07
N ILE A 12 -1.11 -3.40 5.93
CA ILE A 12 0.20 -3.91 5.47
C ILE A 12 1.15 -2.75 5.16
N LEU A 13 0.68 -1.74 4.43
CA LEU A 13 1.50 -0.57 4.08
C LEU A 13 2.01 0.19 5.31
N ARG A 14 1.18 0.29 6.35
CA ARG A 14 1.56 0.90 7.64
C ARG A 14 2.53 0.01 8.42
N ARG A 15 2.28 -1.30 8.48
CA ARG A 15 3.12 -2.28 9.18
C ARG A 15 4.54 -2.31 8.61
N GLU A 16 4.66 -2.31 7.28
CA GLU A 16 5.94 -2.41 6.58
C GLU A 16 6.65 -1.06 6.38
N ASP A 17 6.10 0.05 6.89
CA ASP A 17 6.62 1.41 6.71
C ASP A 17 6.86 1.77 5.23
N TYR A 18 5.81 1.67 4.42
CA TYR A 18 5.87 1.98 2.98
C TYR A 18 6.39 3.39 2.66
N ASN A 19 6.05 4.36 3.51
CA ASN A 19 6.49 5.74 3.33
C ASN A 19 7.95 5.97 3.73
N GLY A 20 8.62 4.99 4.37
CA GLY A 20 10.01 5.10 4.80
C GLY A 20 10.24 6.17 5.86
N LYS A 21 9.23 6.46 6.70
CA LYS A 21 9.33 7.54 7.70
C LYS A 21 10.24 7.16 8.87
N LYS A 22 10.49 5.87 9.09
CA LYS A 22 11.21 5.38 10.28
C LYS A 22 12.73 5.18 10.08
N GLY A 23 13.26 5.32 8.87
CA GLY A 23 14.69 5.17 8.62
C GLY A 23 15.16 5.60 7.23
N SER A 24 16.42 6.01 7.13
CA SER A 24 17.08 6.31 5.85
C SER A 24 17.43 5.00 5.14
N TYR A 25 16.61 4.59 4.17
CA TYR A 25 16.85 3.38 3.39
C TYR A 25 17.65 3.68 2.11
N THR A 26 18.79 3.00 1.93
CA THR A 26 19.65 3.12 0.73
C THR A 26 18.95 2.71 -0.58
N ARG A 27 17.89 1.88 -0.50
CA ARG A 27 17.15 1.36 -1.67
C ARG A 27 15.63 1.47 -1.49
N LEU A 28 15.15 2.70 -1.28
CA LEU A 28 13.74 2.99 -1.00
C LEU A 28 12.77 2.41 -2.05
N ASN A 29 13.11 2.51 -3.34
CA ASN A 29 12.22 2.05 -4.42
C ASN A 29 12.07 0.51 -4.42
N MET A 30 13.19 -0.21 -4.23
CA MET A 30 13.19 -1.67 -4.12
C MET A 30 12.37 -2.16 -2.92
N ARG A 31 12.42 -1.43 -1.79
CA ARG A 31 11.62 -1.74 -0.61
C ARG A 31 10.14 -1.53 -0.86
N LYS A 32 9.76 -0.37 -1.43
CA LYS A 32 8.37 -0.08 -1.83
C LYS A 32 7.80 -1.16 -2.76
N ASP A 33 8.61 -1.67 -3.68
CA ASP A 33 8.22 -2.75 -4.59
C ASP A 33 8.03 -4.09 -3.90
N LYS A 34 8.89 -4.42 -2.94
CA LYS A 34 8.72 -5.61 -2.10
C LYS A 34 7.44 -5.53 -1.28
N ILE A 35 7.16 -4.37 -0.68
CA ILE A 35 5.94 -4.13 0.10
C ILE A 35 4.70 -4.25 -0.79
N MET A 36 4.71 -3.66 -1.98
CA MET A 36 3.58 -3.80 -2.93
C MET A 36 3.36 -5.25 -3.35
N SER A 37 4.43 -6.03 -3.49
CA SER A 37 4.33 -7.46 -3.77
C SER A 37 3.67 -8.19 -2.59
N SER A 38 4.02 -7.87 -1.35
CA SER A 38 3.37 -8.42 -0.16
C SER A 38 1.87 -8.08 -0.08
N VAL A 39 1.47 -6.86 -0.47
CA VAL A 39 0.05 -6.48 -0.54
C VAL A 39 -0.69 -7.35 -1.57
N VAL A 40 -0.14 -7.51 -2.77
CA VAL A 40 -0.76 -8.36 -3.81
C VAL A 40 -0.94 -9.79 -3.31
N THR A 41 0.11 -10.38 -2.74
CA THR A 41 0.06 -11.76 -2.23
C THR A 41 -0.95 -11.91 -1.09
N ALA A 42 -1.05 -10.95 -0.18
CA ALA A 42 -2.02 -10.99 0.92
C ALA A 42 -3.47 -10.85 0.42
N LEU A 43 -3.72 -9.96 -0.54
CA LEU A 43 -5.05 -9.77 -1.11
C LEU A 43 -5.51 -11.01 -1.91
N GLU A 44 -4.59 -11.63 -2.65
CA GLU A 44 -4.87 -12.87 -3.36
C GLU A 44 -5.13 -14.03 -2.38
N ALA A 45 -4.32 -14.18 -1.34
CA ALA A 45 -4.48 -15.24 -0.35
C ALA A 45 -5.77 -15.10 0.49
N LYS A 46 -6.15 -13.87 0.86
CA LYS A 46 -7.27 -13.61 1.78
C LYS A 46 -8.61 -13.45 1.07
N PHE A 47 -8.61 -12.84 -0.12
CA PHE A 47 -9.83 -12.49 -0.84
C PHE A 47 -9.94 -13.15 -2.22
N GLY A 48 -8.94 -13.93 -2.65
CA GLY A 48 -8.91 -14.54 -3.98
C GLY A 48 -8.83 -13.52 -5.12
N THR A 49 -8.56 -12.24 -4.82
CA THR A 49 -8.68 -11.16 -5.79
C THR A 49 -7.32 -10.82 -6.38
N LYS A 50 -7.17 -11.06 -7.69
CA LYS A 50 -5.97 -10.65 -8.43
C LYS A 50 -5.98 -9.14 -8.67
N ARG A 51 -4.97 -8.45 -8.14
CA ARG A 51 -4.75 -7.00 -8.32
C ARG A 51 -3.36 -6.75 -8.86
N SER A 52 -3.23 -5.77 -9.74
CA SER A 52 -1.90 -5.34 -10.20
C SER A 52 -1.25 -4.40 -9.18
N LYS A 53 0.09 -4.46 -9.07
CA LYS A 53 0.85 -3.53 -8.21
C LYS A 53 0.58 -2.07 -8.57
N GLU A 54 0.38 -1.78 -9.86
CA GLU A 54 0.13 -0.44 -10.36
C GLU A 54 -1.25 0.09 -9.97
N GLN A 55 -2.29 -0.75 -10.02
CA GLN A 55 -3.62 -0.41 -9.50
C GLN A 55 -3.56 -0.08 -8.01
N LEU A 56 -2.77 -0.84 -7.24
CA LEU A 56 -2.57 -0.60 -5.81
C LEU A 56 -1.79 0.70 -5.57
N ARG A 57 -0.73 0.99 -6.34
CA ARG A 57 0.01 2.26 -6.25
C ARG A 57 -0.90 3.45 -6.49
N LYS A 58 -1.71 3.41 -7.56
CA LYS A 58 -2.68 4.47 -7.85
C LYS A 58 -3.66 4.65 -6.70
N ARG A 59 -4.21 3.56 -6.17
CA ARG A 59 -5.17 3.62 -5.06
C ARG A 59 -4.55 4.17 -3.78
N TRP A 60 -3.30 3.85 -3.49
CA TRP A 60 -2.57 4.41 -2.35
C TRP A 60 -2.38 5.93 -2.50
N SER A 61 -2.02 6.39 -3.70
CA SER A 61 -1.91 7.82 -4.00
C SER A 61 -3.24 8.53 -3.76
N ASP A 62 -4.36 7.98 -4.25
CA ASP A 62 -5.70 8.56 -4.05
C ASP A 62 -6.06 8.69 -2.55
N ILE A 63 -5.70 7.68 -1.74
CA ILE A 63 -5.95 7.69 -0.29
C ILE A 63 -5.14 8.79 0.39
N LYS A 64 -3.85 8.90 0.04
CA LYS A 64 -2.95 9.92 0.58
C LYS A 64 -3.38 11.34 0.22
N SER A 65 -3.87 11.57 -1.00
CA SER A 65 -4.37 12.88 -1.40
C SER A 65 -5.59 13.29 -0.58
N ARG A 66 -6.53 12.37 -0.35
CA ARG A 66 -7.72 12.62 0.49
C ARG A 66 -7.39 12.88 1.95
N GLU A 67 -6.36 12.23 2.49
CA GLU A 67 -5.88 12.49 3.85
C GLU A 67 -5.28 13.89 3.98
N GLN A 68 -4.57 14.38 2.95
CA GLN A 68 -4.01 15.74 2.94
C GLN A 68 -5.06 16.82 2.78
N GLU A 69 -6.10 16.59 1.99
CA GLU A 69 -7.24 17.52 1.83
C GLU A 69 -8.03 17.72 3.13
N GLN A 70 -8.01 16.79 4.07
CA GLN A 70 -8.72 16.93 5.36
C GLN A 70 -7.97 17.77 6.41
N TYR A 71 -6.68 18.04 6.18
CA TYR A 71 -5.83 18.80 7.10
C TYR A 71 -5.63 20.27 6.68
N TRP A 72 -6.17 20.66 5.52
CA TRP A 72 -6.20 22.02 4.99
C TRP A 72 -7.61 22.59 5.08
#